data_AF-A0AAN7PXZ2-F1
#
_entry.id   AF-A0AAN7PXZ2-F1
#
_cell.length_a   1.000
_cell.length_b   1.000
_cell.length_c   1.000
_cell.angle_alpha   90.00
_cell.angle_beta   90.00
_cell.angle_gamma   90.00
#
_symmetry.space_group_name_H-M   'P 1'
#
loop_
_entity.id
_entity.type
_entity.pdbx_description
1 polymer ?
#
loop_
_entity_poly.entity_id
_entity_poly.type
_entity_poly.pdbx_seq_one_letter_code
_entity_poly.pdbx_strand_id
1 'polypeptide(L)'
;MSNNNGGPVISVDHEGGDEKNCPSAGSGGACRLLNLPLDVRLGLLLAGLAVSCLLLYNSTDTLEYFCASYTSSRDSMGGKTTDDHDLGKVLRAAAMEDGQTVILTNLNEAWAEPGSLLDLFLEAFRVGNGTLELLDHLVLVALDKKAFDRCRAVHRHCFNLPTKEMNFSGEAHFMSAGYLELVWRKIQFLGEVLERGYSFLFTDTDIMWLRSPFPHLYPDADLQFSCDNYRFGPVDRRNRLNSGFTYVRSSNRTVEFFKFWYGSRRSFPGLHDQDALQRIMSGQRVSNMGLQIRFLDTVYFSGFCQLSRDLSRICTVHANCCVGLDNKIRDLSIVLDDWRKYMAAGSGGWSVPKDCMSRDAGSLDFFPTEAVLQERCDDVDILSLLEKGIWCNNMYAHSNHKENFELVFVVPVTLFCSPMSSFDEPLMYLKHISACFLSVVH
;
A
#
# COMPACT_ATOMS: atom_id res chain seq x y z
N MET A 1 -61.13 21.39 75.29
CA MET A 1 -61.93 20.14 75.36
C MET A 1 -61.46 19.22 74.26
N SER A 2 -61.27 17.93 74.59
CA SER A 2 -60.71 16.80 73.80
C SER A 2 -61.25 16.69 72.36
N ASN A 3 -60.60 16.04 71.38
CA ASN A 3 -60.08 14.66 71.37
C ASN A 3 -59.16 14.40 70.15
N ASN A 4 -58.34 13.34 70.28
CA ASN A 4 -57.44 12.71 69.30
C ASN A 4 -58.09 12.26 67.97
N ASN A 5 -57.34 12.23 66.85
CA ASN A 5 -56.59 11.07 66.32
C ASN A 5 -56.23 11.20 64.81
N GLY A 6 -54.96 10.94 64.47
CA GLY A 6 -54.61 9.94 63.45
C GLY A 6 -54.04 10.37 62.08
N GLY A 7 -52.74 10.07 61.87
CA GLY A 7 -52.26 9.47 60.61
C GLY A 7 -51.41 10.35 59.67
N PRO A 8 -50.14 9.98 59.37
CA PRO A 8 -49.22 10.85 58.63
C PRO A 8 -49.03 10.43 57.17
N VAL A 9 -48.85 11.40 56.25
CA VAL A 9 -48.07 11.22 55.01
C VAL A 9 -47.29 12.50 54.71
N ILE A 10 -46.03 12.46 55.19
CA ILE A 10 -44.75 12.86 54.60
C ILE A 10 -44.71 14.09 53.69
N SER A 11 -44.04 15.09 54.26
CA SER A 11 -43.63 16.40 53.81
C SER A 11 -42.39 16.40 52.91
N VAL A 12 -42.35 17.42 52.05
CA VAL A 12 -41.20 17.85 51.24
C VAL A 12 -40.57 19.06 51.92
N ASP A 13 -39.24 19.17 51.77
CA ASP A 13 -38.33 20.28 52.06
C ASP A 13 -37.89 20.57 53.49
N HIS A 14 -36.57 20.43 53.71
CA HIS A 14 -35.84 21.32 54.62
C HIS A 14 -34.43 21.63 54.12
N GLU A 15 -34.13 22.93 54.15
CA GLU A 15 -32.81 23.53 54.12
C GLU A 15 -31.93 23.06 55.29
N GLY A 16 -30.61 23.12 55.11
CA GLY A 16 -29.67 23.37 56.22
C GLY A 16 -28.44 22.48 56.29
N GLY A 17 -27.27 23.08 56.05
CA GLY A 17 -26.13 23.00 56.98
C GLY A 17 -25.14 21.83 56.88
N ASP A 18 -24.00 22.11 56.24
CA ASP A 18 -22.62 21.87 56.68
C ASP A 18 -21.98 20.45 56.86
N GLU A 19 -20.74 20.44 56.35
CA GLU A 19 -19.56 19.64 56.73
C GLU A 19 -19.31 18.20 56.23
N LYS A 20 -18.37 18.14 55.27
CA LYS A 20 -17.07 17.43 55.33
C LYS A 20 -17.06 16.02 55.95
N ASN A 21 -16.85 15.02 55.09
CA ASN A 21 -15.68 14.13 55.17
C ASN A 21 -15.56 13.22 53.95
N CYS A 22 -14.41 13.27 53.27
CA CYS A 22 -13.97 12.22 52.34
C CYS A 22 -13.06 11.22 53.09
N PRO A 23 -13.14 9.91 52.79
CA PRO A 23 -12.34 8.91 53.47
C PRO A 23 -10.90 8.88 52.95
N SER A 24 -10.01 8.56 53.88
CA SER A 24 -8.57 8.41 53.74
C SER A 24 -8.17 7.16 52.92
N ALA A 25 -7.46 7.35 51.81
CA ALA A 25 -6.37 6.45 51.37
C ALA A 25 -5.59 7.04 50.17
N GLY A 26 -4.36 7.48 50.42
CA GLY A 26 -3.23 7.43 49.46
C GLY A 26 -3.33 8.15 48.11
N SER A 27 -3.15 9.49 48.07
CA SER A 27 -2.37 10.23 47.05
C SER A 27 -2.53 11.74 47.26
N GLY A 28 -1.62 12.33 48.05
CA GLY A 28 -1.70 13.73 48.50
C GLY A 28 -1.30 14.80 47.46
N GLY A 29 -1.25 14.48 46.16
CA GLY A 29 -0.82 15.42 45.11
C GLY A 29 -1.97 16.00 44.28
N ALA A 30 -2.94 15.18 43.88
CA ALA A 30 -3.96 15.59 42.90
C ALA A 30 -5.04 16.52 43.48
N CYS A 31 -5.32 16.43 44.79
CA CYS A 31 -6.39 17.19 45.42
C CYS A 31 -6.02 18.66 45.74
N ARG A 32 -4.75 19.06 45.58
CA ARG A 32 -4.31 20.46 45.81
C ARG A 32 -4.39 21.34 44.56
N LEU A 33 -4.41 20.76 43.36
CA LEU A 33 -4.48 21.49 42.09
C LEU A 33 -5.91 21.93 41.74
N LEU A 34 -6.92 21.22 42.25
CA LEU A 34 -8.35 21.48 41.99
C LEU A 34 -8.98 22.58 42.88
N ASN A 35 -8.21 23.18 43.79
CA ASN A 35 -8.65 24.29 44.65
C ASN A 35 -7.92 25.63 44.37
N LEU A 36 -7.08 25.68 43.34
CA LEU A 36 -6.44 26.93 42.90
C LEU A 36 -7.40 27.73 42.01
N PRO A 37 -7.42 29.08 42.09
CA PRO A 37 -8.22 29.90 41.19
C PRO A 37 -7.75 29.73 39.73
N LEU A 38 -8.67 29.97 38.79
CA LEU A 38 -8.53 29.58 37.37
C LEU A 38 -7.31 30.23 36.69
N ASP A 39 -6.99 31.46 37.08
CA ASP A 39 -5.83 32.26 36.67
C ASP A 39 -4.50 31.59 37.04
N VAL A 40 -4.40 31.00 38.24
CA VAL A 40 -3.19 30.30 38.69
C VAL A 40 -3.00 28.98 37.93
N ARG A 41 -4.08 28.26 37.61
CA ARG A 41 -3.99 27.03 36.81
C ARG A 41 -3.56 27.31 35.37
N LEU A 42 -4.11 28.37 34.78
CA LEU A 42 -3.73 28.81 33.45
C LEU A 42 -2.26 29.27 33.42
N GLY A 43 -1.81 29.97 34.47
CA GLY A 43 -0.41 30.36 34.64
C GLY A 43 0.54 29.16 34.73
N LEU A 44 0.19 28.12 35.48
CA LEU A 44 1.00 26.89 35.59
C LEU A 44 1.07 26.11 34.27
N LEU A 45 -0.03 26.05 33.51
CA LEU A 45 -0.07 25.43 32.18
C LEU A 45 0.83 26.17 31.19
N LEU A 46 0.73 27.51 31.15
CA LEU A 46 1.56 28.34 30.27
C LEU A 46 3.05 28.26 30.64
N ALA A 47 3.38 28.21 31.94
CA ALA A 47 4.74 28.01 32.40
C ALA A 47 5.30 26.63 31.99
N GLY A 48 4.49 25.56 32.10
CA GLY A 48 4.89 24.22 31.65
C GLY A 48 5.12 24.13 30.14
N LEU A 49 4.27 24.79 29.34
CA LEU A 49 4.45 24.89 27.90
C LEU A 49 5.71 25.69 27.54
N ALA A 50 5.98 26.80 28.22
CA ALA A 50 7.18 27.60 27.99
C ALA A 50 8.48 26.83 28.31
N VAL A 51 8.51 26.07 29.41
CA VAL A 51 9.65 25.20 29.75
C VAL A 51 9.84 24.10 28.71
N SER A 52 8.75 23.49 28.23
CA SER A 52 8.81 22.47 27.18
C SER A 52 9.35 23.03 25.87
N CYS A 53 8.94 24.24 25.48
CA CYS A 53 9.47 24.93 24.30
C CYS A 53 10.96 25.29 24.46
N LEU A 54 11.41 25.69 25.65
CA LEU A 54 12.83 25.99 25.91
C LEU A 54 13.70 24.73 25.87
N LEU A 55 13.21 23.59 26.34
CA LEU A 55 13.93 22.31 26.25
C LEU A 55 14.05 21.82 24.80
N LEU A 56 13.00 22.00 24.00
CA LEU A 56 13.03 21.68 22.56
C LEU A 56 13.95 22.64 21.79
N TYR A 57 13.97 23.92 22.14
CA TYR A 57 14.86 24.93 21.52
C TYR A 57 16.34 24.67 21.84
N ASN A 58 16.69 24.32 23.08
CA ASN A 58 18.07 23.97 23.44
C ASN A 58 18.53 22.61 22.88
N SER A 59 17.59 21.77 22.41
CA SER A 59 17.92 20.49 21.76
C SER A 59 18.30 20.67 20.28
N THR A 60 18.07 21.85 19.68
CA THR A 60 18.38 22.13 18.27
C THR A 60 19.73 22.82 18.03
N ASP A 61 20.51 23.15 19.08
CA ASP A 61 21.78 23.89 18.98
C ASP A 61 23.06 23.01 19.02
N THR A 62 22.97 21.75 18.60
CA THR A 62 24.16 20.87 18.42
C THR A 62 24.41 20.43 16.98
N LEU A 63 24.11 21.30 16.01
CA LEU A 63 24.44 21.04 14.61
C LEU A 63 25.04 22.25 13.86
N GLU A 64 25.97 22.95 14.50
CA GLU A 64 26.94 23.78 13.81
C GLU A 64 28.31 23.54 14.44
N TYR A 65 29.08 22.58 13.91
CA TYR A 65 30.54 22.57 13.84
C TYR A 65 30.94 21.25 13.18
N PHE A 66 31.24 21.28 11.88
CA PHE A 66 32.44 20.66 11.28
C PHE A 66 32.33 20.76 9.75
N CYS A 67 32.77 21.91 9.23
CA CYS A 67 33.21 22.01 7.86
C CYS A 67 34.47 22.87 7.85
N ALA A 68 35.65 22.23 7.95
CA ALA A 68 36.93 22.79 7.50
C ALA A 68 38.05 21.75 7.57
N SER A 69 38.43 21.27 6.38
CA SER A 69 39.82 21.27 5.86
C SER A 69 40.22 19.94 5.23
N TYR A 70 40.18 19.97 3.90
CA TYR A 70 41.02 19.16 3.03
C TYR A 70 42.49 19.43 3.37
N THR A 71 43.18 18.41 3.89
CA THR A 71 44.64 18.30 3.75
C THR A 71 44.98 16.91 3.25
N SER A 72 45.63 16.92 2.09
CA SER A 72 46.24 15.79 1.41
C SER A 72 47.13 14.98 2.34
N SER A 73 46.87 13.67 2.42
CA SER A 73 47.89 12.68 2.74
C SER A 73 47.72 11.50 1.79
N ARG A 74 48.62 11.47 0.80
CA ARG A 74 48.98 10.25 0.07
C ARG A 74 49.53 9.27 1.10
N ASP A 75 48.88 8.13 1.25
CA ASP A 75 49.60 6.89 1.49
C ASP A 75 48.95 5.75 0.69
N SER A 76 49.82 4.92 0.16
CA SER A 76 49.57 3.95 -0.90
C SER A 76 49.28 2.55 -0.36
N MET A 77 48.75 1.72 -1.26
CA MET A 77 48.62 0.26 -1.20
C MET A 77 47.46 -0.35 -0.39
N GLY A 78 46.46 -0.81 -1.15
CA GLY A 78 45.47 -1.80 -0.71
C GLY A 78 44.26 -1.83 -1.63
N GLY A 79 44.44 -2.28 -2.88
CA GLY A 79 43.36 -2.40 -3.85
C GLY A 79 42.20 -3.26 -3.32
N LYS A 80 41.11 -2.60 -2.93
CA LYS A 80 39.78 -3.22 -2.76
C LYS A 80 38.93 -2.79 -3.93
N THR A 81 38.46 -3.79 -4.65
CA THR A 81 37.63 -3.74 -5.86
C THR A 81 36.52 -2.70 -5.79
N THR A 82 36.67 -1.61 -6.53
CA THR A 82 35.63 -0.58 -6.77
C THR A 82 34.55 -1.05 -7.76
N ASP A 83 34.48 -2.35 -8.05
CA ASP A 83 33.68 -2.93 -9.13
C ASP A 83 32.25 -3.31 -8.68
N ASP A 84 32.04 -3.63 -7.39
CA ASP A 84 30.77 -4.14 -6.84
C ASP A 84 29.66 -3.07 -6.72
N HIS A 85 29.96 -1.80 -7.03
CA HIS A 85 29.02 -0.67 -6.91
C HIS A 85 28.65 0.00 -8.25
N ASP A 86 29.24 -0.41 -9.38
CA ASP A 86 28.88 0.19 -10.68
C ASP A 86 27.62 -0.46 -11.25
N LEU A 87 26.46 0.11 -10.90
CA LEU A 87 25.16 -0.26 -11.47
C LEU A 87 25.20 -0.27 -13.00
N GLY A 88 25.89 0.70 -13.63
CA GLY A 88 25.97 0.78 -15.08
C GLY A 88 26.71 -0.42 -15.69
N LYS A 89 27.74 -0.93 -15.03
CA LYS A 89 28.46 -2.13 -15.47
C LYS A 89 27.58 -3.38 -15.38
N VAL A 90 26.86 -3.55 -14.27
CA VAL A 90 25.96 -4.70 -14.07
C VAL A 90 24.84 -4.69 -15.10
N LEU A 91 24.18 -3.54 -15.30
CA LEU A 91 23.11 -3.38 -16.29
C LEU A 91 23.60 -3.65 -17.72
N ARG A 92 24.77 -3.11 -18.11
CA ARG A 92 25.36 -3.39 -19.44
C ARG A 92 25.61 -4.88 -19.66
N ALA A 93 26.07 -5.58 -18.64
CA ALA A 93 26.40 -7.00 -18.73
C ALA A 93 25.17 -7.91 -18.78
N ALA A 94 24.03 -7.46 -18.23
CA ALA A 94 22.78 -8.20 -18.19
C ALA A 94 21.78 -7.77 -19.29
N ALA A 95 22.10 -6.75 -20.09
CA ALA A 95 21.20 -6.27 -21.13
C ALA A 95 20.85 -7.37 -22.14
N MET A 96 19.58 -7.41 -22.55
CA MET A 96 19.08 -8.28 -23.61
C MET A 96 19.61 -7.87 -24.98
N GLU A 97 19.25 -8.60 -26.03
CA GLU A 97 19.69 -8.39 -27.41
C GLU A 97 19.40 -6.98 -27.96
N ASP A 98 18.38 -6.30 -27.42
CA ASP A 98 18.05 -4.91 -27.77
C ASP A 98 19.03 -3.89 -27.15
N GLY A 99 19.94 -4.34 -26.28
CA GLY A 99 20.93 -3.54 -25.59
C GLY A 99 20.38 -2.63 -24.48
N GLN A 100 19.08 -2.70 -24.17
CA GLN A 100 18.41 -1.78 -23.26
C GLN A 100 17.55 -2.47 -22.20
N THR A 101 16.98 -3.64 -22.48
CA THR A 101 16.09 -4.33 -21.56
C THR A 101 16.87 -5.21 -20.59
N VAL A 102 16.55 -5.12 -19.31
CA VAL A 102 17.09 -6.00 -18.25
C VAL A 102 15.95 -6.61 -17.43
N ILE A 103 16.16 -7.78 -16.82
CA ILE A 103 15.23 -8.36 -15.85
C ILE A 103 15.75 -8.04 -14.46
N LEU A 104 14.91 -7.50 -13.58
CA LEU A 104 15.28 -7.06 -12.24
C LEU A 104 14.41 -7.74 -11.20
N THR A 105 15.01 -8.13 -10.08
CA THR A 105 14.30 -8.52 -8.86
C THR A 105 15.08 -8.01 -7.65
N ASN A 106 14.42 -7.83 -6.52
CA ASN A 106 15.06 -7.46 -5.27
C ASN A 106 14.96 -8.60 -4.25
N LEU A 107 15.99 -8.72 -3.40
CA LEU A 107 16.09 -9.75 -2.38
C LEU A 107 16.65 -9.17 -1.09
N ASN A 108 16.09 -9.61 0.04
CA ASN A 108 16.67 -9.42 1.37
C ASN A 108 17.20 -10.76 1.91
N GLU A 109 17.79 -10.75 3.10
CA GLU A 109 18.35 -11.91 3.78
C GLU A 109 17.34 -13.06 3.84
N ALA A 110 16.12 -12.80 4.33
CA ALA A 110 15.10 -13.82 4.52
C ALA A 110 14.73 -14.56 3.23
N TRP A 111 14.68 -13.84 2.10
CA TRP A 111 14.36 -14.42 0.79
C TRP A 111 15.56 -15.15 0.16
N ALA A 112 16.78 -14.78 0.57
CA ALA A 112 18.03 -15.30 0.05
C ALA A 112 18.53 -16.56 0.79
N GLU A 113 18.04 -16.82 2.01
CA GLU A 113 18.46 -18.00 2.78
C GLU A 113 18.36 -19.31 1.96
N PRO A 114 19.31 -20.25 2.11
CA PRO A 114 19.24 -21.52 1.39
C PRO A 114 17.91 -22.26 1.62
N GLY A 115 17.27 -22.71 0.55
CA GLY A 115 15.93 -23.31 0.58
C GLY A 115 14.77 -22.31 0.65
N SER A 116 15.05 -21.00 0.63
CA SER A 116 14.04 -19.94 0.59
C SER A 116 13.61 -19.58 -0.85
N LEU A 117 12.85 -18.50 -1.01
CA LEU A 117 12.22 -18.08 -2.26
C LEU A 117 13.20 -17.89 -3.41
N LEU A 118 14.44 -17.41 -3.16
CA LEU A 118 15.44 -17.25 -4.22
C LEU A 118 15.75 -18.58 -4.93
N ASP A 119 15.82 -19.69 -4.19
CA ASP A 119 16.13 -20.99 -4.78
C ASP A 119 14.98 -21.48 -5.67
N LEU A 120 13.74 -21.31 -5.22
CA LEU A 120 12.54 -21.62 -6.01
C LEU A 120 12.43 -20.71 -7.25
N PHE A 121 12.71 -19.42 -7.09
CA PHE A 121 12.71 -18.43 -8.16
C PHE A 121 13.69 -18.83 -9.27
N LEU A 122 14.96 -19.07 -8.92
CA LEU A 122 15.98 -19.48 -9.89
C LEU A 122 15.67 -20.85 -10.49
N GLU A 123 15.11 -21.78 -9.70
CA GLU A 123 14.66 -23.06 -10.21
C GLU A 123 13.53 -22.93 -11.22
N ALA A 124 12.55 -22.04 -10.99
CA ALA A 124 11.46 -21.78 -11.91
C ALA A 124 11.99 -21.41 -13.30
N PHE A 125 12.96 -20.50 -13.38
CA PHE A 125 13.62 -20.16 -14.65
C PHE A 125 14.29 -21.37 -15.32
N ARG A 126 14.91 -22.27 -14.54
CA ARG A 126 15.61 -23.46 -15.08
C ARG A 126 14.66 -24.51 -15.63
N VAL A 127 13.50 -24.70 -15.01
CA VAL A 127 12.51 -25.72 -15.42
C VAL A 127 11.40 -25.17 -16.32
N GLY A 128 11.28 -23.85 -16.41
CA GLY A 128 10.32 -23.18 -17.29
C GLY A 128 10.67 -23.35 -18.76
N ASN A 129 9.64 -23.27 -19.60
CA ASN A 129 9.76 -23.43 -21.04
C ASN A 129 10.20 -22.12 -21.70
N GLY A 130 11.44 -22.08 -22.22
CA GLY A 130 12.02 -20.90 -22.84
C GLY A 130 12.43 -19.81 -21.84
N THR A 131 12.68 -20.17 -20.57
CA THR A 131 13.06 -19.22 -19.52
C THR A 131 14.52 -19.34 -19.08
N LEU A 132 15.19 -20.47 -19.35
CA LEU A 132 16.56 -20.73 -18.88
C LEU A 132 17.56 -19.63 -19.30
N GLU A 133 17.52 -19.23 -20.57
CA GLU A 133 18.40 -18.20 -21.14
C GLU A 133 18.14 -16.81 -20.55
N LEU A 134 16.94 -16.56 -19.99
CA LEU A 134 16.60 -15.29 -19.36
C LEU A 134 17.39 -15.06 -18.06
N LEU A 135 17.98 -16.10 -17.47
CA LEU A 135 18.87 -15.95 -16.32
C LEU A 135 20.11 -15.11 -16.67
N ASP A 136 20.59 -15.14 -17.91
CA ASP A 136 21.72 -14.30 -18.34
C ASP A 136 21.38 -12.80 -18.32
N HIS A 137 20.09 -12.46 -18.27
CA HIS A 137 19.56 -11.09 -18.26
C HIS A 137 18.96 -10.67 -16.93
N LEU A 138 18.95 -11.56 -15.95
CA LEU A 138 18.45 -11.31 -14.60
C LEU A 138 19.51 -10.60 -13.77
N VAL A 139 19.16 -9.48 -13.14
CA VAL A 139 19.94 -8.81 -12.11
C VAL A 139 19.24 -8.98 -10.77
N LEU A 140 19.94 -9.59 -9.82
CA LEU A 140 19.50 -9.74 -8.45
C LEU A 140 19.99 -8.53 -7.63
N VAL A 141 19.05 -7.71 -7.16
CA VAL A 141 19.30 -6.48 -6.41
C VAL A 141 19.19 -6.75 -4.91
N ALA A 142 20.33 -6.95 -4.26
CA ALA A 142 20.40 -7.26 -2.84
C ALA A 142 20.23 -6.00 -1.98
N LEU A 143 19.35 -6.08 -0.98
CA LEU A 143 19.00 -5.00 -0.05
C LEU A 143 19.87 -5.01 1.21
N ASP A 144 20.60 -6.09 1.45
CA ASP A 144 21.52 -6.26 2.57
C ASP A 144 22.72 -7.14 2.19
N LYS A 145 23.72 -7.15 3.07
CA LYS A 145 24.99 -7.85 2.83
C LYS A 145 24.81 -9.36 2.67
N LYS A 146 23.94 -10.00 3.45
CA LYS A 146 23.77 -11.47 3.39
C LYS A 146 23.08 -11.87 2.11
N ALA A 147 22.06 -11.13 1.69
CA ALA A 147 21.44 -11.28 0.38
C ALA A 147 22.45 -11.10 -0.76
N PHE A 148 23.35 -10.12 -0.66
CA PHE A 148 24.39 -9.88 -1.66
C PHE A 148 25.43 -11.00 -1.71
N ASP A 149 25.88 -11.49 -0.55
CA ASP A 149 26.80 -12.62 -0.47
C ASP A 149 26.18 -13.90 -1.06
N ARG A 150 24.92 -14.18 -0.73
CA ARG A 150 24.17 -15.27 -1.35
C ARG A 150 24.09 -15.11 -2.86
N CYS A 151 23.68 -13.93 -3.32
CA CYS A 151 23.55 -13.63 -4.74
C CYS A 151 24.82 -14.01 -5.50
N ARG A 152 25.99 -13.54 -5.04
CA ARG A 152 27.28 -13.81 -5.69
C ARG A 152 27.66 -15.29 -5.70
N ALA A 153 27.12 -16.08 -4.76
CA ALA A 153 27.35 -17.51 -4.70
C ALA A 153 26.48 -18.31 -5.69
N VAL A 154 25.32 -17.79 -6.09
CA VAL A 154 24.32 -18.54 -6.89
C VAL A 154 24.02 -17.92 -8.25
N HIS A 155 24.44 -16.68 -8.50
CA HIS A 155 24.10 -15.92 -9.70
C HIS A 155 25.22 -14.98 -10.15
N ARG A 156 25.26 -14.66 -11.45
CA ARG A 156 26.32 -13.85 -12.07
C ARG A 156 26.12 -12.33 -11.88
N HIS A 157 24.89 -11.85 -11.98
CA HIS A 157 24.59 -10.42 -11.98
C HIS A 157 23.95 -10.01 -10.66
N CYS A 158 24.80 -9.50 -9.77
CA CYS A 158 24.40 -9.06 -8.44
C CYS A 158 24.66 -7.57 -8.30
N PHE A 159 23.73 -6.85 -7.68
CA PHE A 159 23.93 -5.46 -7.32
C PHE A 159 23.59 -5.24 -5.85
N ASN A 160 24.52 -4.69 -5.08
CA ASN A 160 24.28 -4.30 -3.70
C ASN A 160 23.64 -2.91 -3.67
N LEU A 161 22.37 -2.83 -3.29
CA LEU A 161 21.64 -1.58 -3.19
C LEU A 161 21.83 -0.99 -1.78
N PRO A 162 22.55 0.13 -1.61
CA PRO A 162 22.72 0.73 -0.30
C PRO A 162 21.37 1.20 0.22
N THR A 163 20.95 0.66 1.36
CA THR A 163 19.88 1.19 2.20
C THR A 163 20.51 1.97 3.34
N LYS A 164 19.82 2.97 3.91
CA LYS A 164 20.25 3.52 5.22
C LYS A 164 20.27 2.36 6.22
N GLU A 165 21.15 2.40 7.21
CA GLU A 165 21.43 1.35 8.19
C GLU A 165 20.22 1.01 9.11
N MET A 166 19.08 0.66 8.51
CA MET A 166 18.02 -0.09 9.17
C MET A 166 18.33 -1.56 8.93
N ASN A 167 18.41 -2.31 10.01
CA ASN A 167 18.75 -3.73 9.95
C ASN A 167 17.60 -4.51 9.30
N PHE A 168 17.69 -4.80 8.01
CA PHE A 168 16.70 -5.58 7.25
C PHE A 168 16.91 -7.11 7.38
N SER A 169 17.62 -7.55 8.42
CA SER A 169 18.02 -8.95 8.67
C SER A 169 16.87 -9.88 9.10
N GLY A 170 15.66 -9.69 8.57
CA GLY A 170 14.47 -10.47 8.94
C GLY A 170 13.34 -10.33 7.93
N GLU A 171 12.29 -11.15 8.08
CA GLU A 171 11.05 -10.95 7.34
C GLU A 171 10.52 -9.55 7.70
N ALA A 172 10.53 -8.63 6.74
CA ALA A 172 9.91 -7.35 6.94
C ALA A 172 8.41 -7.61 7.06
N HIS A 173 7.90 -7.64 8.30
CA HIS A 173 6.48 -7.81 8.54
C HIS A 173 5.71 -6.80 7.69
N PHE A 174 4.73 -7.32 6.96
CA PHE A 174 3.92 -6.54 6.02
C PHE A 174 3.45 -5.24 6.70
N MET A 175 3.59 -4.12 5.99
CA MET A 175 3.23 -2.76 6.45
C MET A 175 4.07 -2.16 7.61
N SER A 176 5.14 -2.83 8.06
CA SER A 176 6.09 -2.22 9.02
C SER A 176 6.82 -1.01 8.41
N ALA A 177 7.35 -0.12 9.26
CA ALA A 177 8.13 1.04 8.79
C ALA A 177 9.34 0.61 7.92
N GLY A 178 10.01 -0.48 8.30
CA GLY A 178 11.09 -1.07 7.49
C GLY A 178 10.59 -1.61 6.15
N TYR A 179 9.45 -2.30 6.11
CA TYR A 179 8.82 -2.77 4.87
C TYR A 179 8.50 -1.61 3.92
N LEU A 180 7.88 -0.53 4.43
CA LEU A 180 7.55 0.64 3.63
C LEU A 180 8.81 1.32 3.06
N GLU A 181 9.89 1.42 3.83
CA GLU A 181 11.15 1.95 3.31
C GLU A 181 11.73 1.10 2.17
N LEU A 182 11.75 -0.24 2.33
CA LEU A 182 12.24 -1.15 1.28
C LEU A 182 11.42 -1.03 0.00
N VAL A 183 10.10 -1.01 0.13
CA VAL A 183 9.16 -0.93 -0.97
C VAL A 183 9.32 0.40 -1.71
N TRP A 184 9.48 1.52 -1.00
CA TRP A 184 9.73 2.81 -1.65
C TRP A 184 11.15 2.92 -2.22
N ARG A 185 12.14 2.27 -1.61
CA ARG A 185 13.51 2.20 -2.14
C ARG A 185 13.56 1.43 -3.46
N LYS A 186 12.77 0.35 -3.60
CA LYS A 186 12.55 -0.35 -4.87
C LYS A 186 12.10 0.64 -5.95
N ILE A 187 11.05 1.42 -5.71
CA ILE A 187 10.53 2.38 -6.71
C ILE A 187 11.58 3.43 -7.09
N GLN A 188 12.33 3.93 -6.12
CA GLN A 188 13.44 4.86 -6.39
C GLN A 188 14.50 4.23 -7.30
N PHE A 189 14.95 3.03 -6.97
CA PHE A 189 15.98 2.31 -7.74
C PHE A 189 15.52 2.03 -9.17
N LEU A 190 14.27 1.59 -9.37
CA LEU A 190 13.71 1.39 -10.71
C LEU A 190 13.69 2.70 -11.52
N GLY A 191 13.45 3.85 -10.85
CA GLY A 191 13.62 5.17 -11.46
C GLY A 191 15.06 5.46 -11.90
N GLU A 192 16.05 5.13 -11.08
CA GLU A 192 17.48 5.29 -11.40
C GLU A 192 17.91 4.43 -12.61
N VAL A 193 17.32 3.24 -12.78
CA VAL A 193 17.54 2.39 -13.96
C VAL A 193 17.00 3.06 -15.23
N LEU A 194 15.79 3.63 -15.17
CA LEU A 194 15.19 4.34 -16.31
C LEU A 194 16.00 5.58 -16.69
N GLU A 195 16.49 6.35 -15.71
CA GLU A 195 17.35 7.52 -15.93
C GLU A 195 18.64 7.19 -16.68
N ARG A 196 19.10 5.94 -16.59
CA ARG A 196 20.28 5.43 -17.31
C ARG A 196 19.96 4.93 -18.72
N GLY A 197 18.71 5.01 -19.15
CA GLY A 197 18.26 4.59 -20.48
C GLY A 197 17.89 3.11 -20.59
N TYR A 198 17.85 2.35 -19.48
CA TYR A 198 17.48 0.94 -19.51
C TYR A 198 15.97 0.76 -19.35
N SER A 199 15.39 -0.02 -20.24
CA SER A 199 14.06 -0.61 -20.04
C SER A 199 14.20 -1.77 -19.06
N PHE A 200 13.13 -2.11 -18.33
CA PHE A 200 13.21 -3.23 -17.41
C PHE A 200 11.93 -4.04 -17.35
N LEU A 201 12.10 -5.33 -17.03
CA LEU A 201 11.06 -6.19 -16.50
C LEU A 201 11.38 -6.44 -15.02
N PHE A 202 10.58 -5.89 -14.13
CA PHE A 202 10.69 -6.14 -12.70
C PHE A 202 9.78 -7.32 -12.32
N THR A 203 10.30 -8.23 -11.50
CA THR A 203 9.58 -9.39 -10.95
C THR A 203 9.92 -9.56 -9.48
N ASP A 204 8.92 -9.73 -8.61
CA ASP A 204 9.13 -10.16 -7.23
C ASP A 204 9.72 -11.57 -7.21
N THR A 205 10.43 -11.91 -6.12
CA THR A 205 11.12 -13.21 -5.97
C THR A 205 10.12 -14.36 -5.76
N ASP A 206 8.88 -14.08 -5.34
CA ASP A 206 7.81 -15.07 -5.16
C ASP A 206 6.94 -15.27 -6.41
N ILE A 207 7.53 -15.05 -7.59
CA ILE A 207 6.92 -15.29 -8.90
C ILE A 207 7.62 -16.44 -9.61
N MET A 208 6.89 -17.51 -9.91
CA MET A 208 7.42 -18.65 -10.66
C MET A 208 7.30 -18.41 -12.16
N TRP A 209 8.43 -18.44 -12.86
CA TRP A 209 8.52 -18.27 -14.31
C TRP A 209 8.40 -19.62 -15.02
N LEU A 210 7.21 -19.89 -15.58
CA LEU A 210 6.88 -21.17 -16.21
C LEU A 210 7.04 -21.13 -17.74
N ARG A 211 6.85 -19.96 -18.36
CA ARG A 211 7.14 -19.69 -19.77
C ARG A 211 7.69 -18.28 -19.94
N SER A 212 8.41 -18.06 -21.03
CA SER A 212 8.81 -16.71 -21.43
C SER A 212 7.59 -15.80 -21.55
N PRO A 213 7.52 -14.68 -20.80
CA PRO A 213 6.39 -13.77 -20.82
C PRO A 213 6.44 -12.77 -21.98
N PHE A 214 7.61 -12.58 -22.61
CA PHE A 214 7.83 -11.56 -23.64
C PHE A 214 6.84 -11.62 -24.83
N PRO A 215 6.43 -12.80 -25.34
CA PRO A 215 5.41 -12.88 -26.39
C PRO A 215 4.02 -12.35 -25.99
N HIS A 216 3.77 -12.21 -24.68
CA HIS A 216 2.50 -11.74 -24.12
C HIS A 216 2.58 -10.29 -23.60
N LEU A 217 3.71 -9.60 -23.82
CA LEU A 217 3.85 -8.18 -23.55
C LEU A 217 3.38 -7.34 -24.75
N TYR A 218 2.90 -6.14 -24.47
CA TYR A 218 2.43 -5.19 -25.46
C TYR A 218 3.61 -4.35 -26.02
N PRO A 219 3.96 -4.47 -27.31
CA PRO A 219 5.11 -3.77 -27.88
C PRO A 219 4.92 -2.24 -27.97
N ASP A 220 3.69 -1.75 -27.92
CA ASP A 220 3.33 -0.32 -27.99
C ASP A 220 3.23 0.35 -26.61
N ALA A 221 3.27 -0.42 -25.52
CA ALA A 221 3.02 0.09 -24.18
C ALA A 221 4.28 0.63 -23.49
N ASP A 222 4.18 1.78 -22.83
CA ASP A 222 5.25 2.38 -22.03
C ASP A 222 5.38 1.71 -20.65
N LEU A 223 4.23 1.32 -20.05
CA LEU A 223 4.12 0.71 -18.72
C LEU A 223 3.13 -0.46 -18.79
N GLN A 224 3.50 -1.60 -18.20
CA GLN A 224 2.65 -2.78 -18.17
C GLN A 224 2.70 -3.40 -16.78
N PHE A 225 1.55 -3.56 -16.14
CA PHE A 225 1.44 -4.11 -14.78
C PHE A 225 0.66 -5.42 -14.78
N SER A 226 1.12 -6.39 -14.01
CA SER A 226 0.28 -7.52 -13.59
C SER A 226 -0.91 -7.05 -12.75
N CYS A 227 -1.84 -7.96 -12.47
CA CYS A 227 -3.05 -7.66 -11.72
C CYS A 227 -3.29 -8.70 -10.62
N ASP A 228 -3.74 -8.24 -9.45
CA ASP A 228 -4.32 -9.14 -8.45
C ASP A 228 -5.68 -9.65 -8.94
N ASN A 229 -6.44 -8.79 -9.60
CA ASN A 229 -7.70 -9.13 -10.25
C ASN A 229 -7.83 -8.41 -11.59
N TYR A 230 -7.76 -9.18 -12.68
CA TYR A 230 -8.03 -8.75 -14.04
C TYR A 230 -9.49 -9.05 -14.38
N ARG A 231 -10.31 -7.99 -14.48
CA ARG A 231 -11.76 -8.06 -14.76
C ARG A 231 -12.16 -7.28 -16.01
N PHE A 232 -11.28 -6.39 -16.48
CA PHE A 232 -11.53 -5.46 -17.56
C PHE A 232 -10.44 -5.57 -18.63
N GLY A 233 -10.67 -4.98 -19.81
CA GLY A 233 -9.69 -5.01 -20.89
C GLY A 233 -8.33 -4.38 -20.54
N PRO A 234 -7.31 -4.56 -21.38
CA PRO A 234 -5.92 -4.28 -21.03
C PRO A 234 -5.60 -2.79 -20.87
N VAL A 235 -6.50 -1.87 -21.21
CA VAL A 235 -6.32 -0.42 -21.04
C VAL A 235 -7.12 0.15 -19.87
N ASP A 236 -7.96 -0.66 -19.24
CA ASP A 236 -8.92 -0.21 -18.24
C ASP A 236 -8.26 -0.11 -16.86
N ARG A 237 -8.18 1.12 -16.35
CA ARG A 237 -7.54 1.46 -15.07
C ARG A 237 -8.31 0.97 -13.84
N ARG A 238 -9.50 0.39 -14.02
CA ARG A 238 -10.27 -0.26 -12.94
C ARG A 238 -9.75 -1.66 -12.61
N ASN A 239 -8.87 -2.23 -13.42
CA ASN A 239 -8.18 -3.46 -13.05
C ASN A 239 -7.39 -3.23 -11.75
N ARG A 240 -7.40 -4.22 -10.85
CA ARG A 240 -6.68 -4.14 -9.57
C ARG A 240 -5.21 -4.45 -9.84
N LEU A 241 -4.43 -3.40 -9.96
CA LEU A 241 -3.03 -3.49 -10.39
C LEU A 241 -2.16 -4.18 -9.34
N ASN A 242 -1.14 -4.90 -9.80
CA ASN A 242 -0.10 -5.48 -8.98
C ASN A 242 1.28 -5.02 -9.48
N SER A 243 2.10 -4.51 -8.56
CA SER A 243 3.43 -3.96 -8.89
C SER A 243 4.57 -5.00 -8.89
N GLY A 244 4.28 -6.23 -8.48
CA GLY A 244 5.23 -7.33 -8.36
C GLY A 244 5.70 -7.90 -9.69
N PHE A 245 4.93 -7.72 -10.77
CA PHE A 245 5.42 -7.97 -12.13
C PHE A 245 5.09 -6.77 -13.02
N THR A 246 6.14 -6.08 -13.48
CA THR A 246 6.00 -4.83 -14.24
C THR A 246 7.01 -4.77 -15.39
N TYR A 247 6.57 -4.49 -16.61
CA TYR A 247 7.47 -4.14 -17.72
C TYR A 247 7.38 -2.64 -18.03
N VAL A 248 8.54 -1.99 -18.14
CA VAL A 248 8.65 -0.54 -18.36
C VAL A 248 9.67 -0.24 -19.44
N ARG A 249 9.25 0.53 -20.45
CA ARG A 249 10.16 1.05 -21.47
C ARG A 249 10.82 2.33 -20.99
N SER A 250 12.13 2.46 -21.16
CA SER A 250 12.82 3.71 -20.84
C SER A 250 12.40 4.84 -21.77
N SER A 251 11.99 5.95 -21.18
CA SER A 251 11.67 7.21 -21.86
C SER A 251 11.64 8.34 -20.85
N ASN A 252 11.70 9.59 -21.31
CA ASN A 252 11.55 10.75 -20.43
C ASN A 252 10.22 10.72 -19.65
N ARG A 253 9.14 10.21 -20.26
CA ARG A 253 7.82 10.11 -19.65
C ARG A 253 7.79 9.08 -18.52
N THR A 254 8.42 7.92 -18.72
CA THR A 254 8.48 6.87 -17.69
C THR A 254 9.43 7.25 -16.55
N VAL A 255 10.52 7.97 -16.84
CA VAL A 255 11.37 8.58 -15.79
C VAL A 255 10.57 9.58 -14.95
N GLU A 256 9.80 10.47 -15.59
CA GLU A 256 8.95 11.44 -14.87
C GLU A 256 7.88 10.73 -14.02
N PHE A 257 7.27 9.68 -14.57
CA PHE A 257 6.29 8.86 -13.86
C PHE A 257 6.87 8.22 -12.60
N PHE A 258 8.04 7.58 -12.68
CA PHE A 258 8.66 6.95 -11.52
C PHE A 258 9.09 7.96 -10.46
N LYS A 259 9.55 9.16 -10.85
CA LYS A 259 9.80 10.28 -9.91
C LYS A 259 8.52 10.70 -9.19
N PHE A 260 7.42 10.84 -9.92
CA PHE A 260 6.13 11.19 -9.35
C PHE A 260 5.60 10.09 -8.43
N TRP A 261 5.68 8.83 -8.84
CA TRP A 261 5.26 7.69 -8.03
C TRP A 261 6.06 7.60 -6.74
N TYR A 262 7.40 7.63 -6.80
CA TYR A 262 8.23 7.66 -5.60
C TYR A 262 7.88 8.85 -4.69
N GLY A 263 7.64 10.03 -5.27
CA GLY A 263 7.27 11.24 -4.53
C GLY A 263 5.90 11.16 -3.83
N SER A 264 4.97 10.34 -4.33
CA SER A 264 3.60 10.24 -3.81
C SER A 264 3.54 9.68 -2.39
N ARG A 265 4.58 8.96 -1.93
CA ARG A 265 4.72 8.51 -0.54
C ARG A 265 4.56 9.62 0.51
N ARG A 266 4.88 10.87 0.14
CA ARG A 266 4.70 12.04 1.02
C ARG A 266 3.24 12.45 1.15
N SER A 267 2.47 12.25 0.10
CA SER A 267 1.02 12.53 0.06
C SER A 267 0.20 11.38 0.63
N PHE A 268 0.75 10.18 0.66
CA PHE A 268 0.10 8.97 1.16
C PHE A 268 0.97 8.25 2.22
N PRO A 269 1.24 8.90 3.36
CA PRO A 269 2.02 8.27 4.42
C PRO A 269 1.31 7.00 4.92
N GLY A 270 2.09 5.94 5.16
CA GLY A 270 1.58 4.65 5.62
C GLY A 270 1.08 3.72 4.52
N LEU A 271 0.92 4.17 3.28
CA LEU A 271 0.62 3.27 2.15
C LEU A 271 1.89 2.67 1.57
N HIS A 272 1.78 1.42 1.13
CA HIS A 272 2.82 0.79 0.31
C HIS A 272 2.75 1.28 -1.15
N ASP A 273 3.76 0.92 -1.94
CA ASP A 273 3.94 1.37 -3.32
C ASP A 273 2.73 1.14 -4.23
N GLN A 274 2.14 -0.06 -4.21
CA GLN A 274 1.05 -0.44 -5.10
C GLN A 274 -0.28 0.22 -4.70
N ASP A 275 -0.57 0.39 -3.41
CA ASP A 275 -1.73 1.16 -2.96
C ASP A 275 -1.62 2.63 -3.38
N ALA A 276 -0.44 3.21 -3.20
CA ALA A 276 -0.17 4.57 -3.66
C ALA A 276 -0.23 4.66 -5.20
N LEU A 277 0.26 3.65 -5.91
CA LEU A 277 0.18 3.55 -7.37
C LEU A 277 -1.27 3.56 -7.85
N GLN A 278 -2.13 2.75 -7.22
CA GLN A 278 -3.56 2.68 -7.55
C GLN A 278 -4.24 4.04 -7.39
N ARG A 279 -3.89 4.80 -6.34
CA ARG A 279 -4.42 6.15 -6.10
C ARG A 279 -3.95 7.17 -7.14
N ILE A 280 -2.68 7.14 -7.52
CA ILE A 280 -2.16 8.13 -8.49
C ILE A 280 -2.54 7.82 -9.93
N MET A 281 -2.84 6.56 -10.25
CA MET A 281 -3.12 6.10 -11.62
C MET A 281 -4.39 6.71 -12.23
N SER A 282 -5.37 7.07 -11.39
CA SER A 282 -6.59 7.78 -11.81
C SER A 282 -6.42 9.29 -11.88
N GLY A 283 -5.29 9.84 -11.41
CA GLY A 283 -5.07 11.28 -11.31
C GLY A 283 -4.76 11.95 -12.65
N GLN A 284 -5.18 13.22 -12.78
CA GLN A 284 -4.97 14.03 -13.99
C GLN A 284 -3.49 14.14 -14.38
N ARG A 285 -2.58 14.13 -13.40
CA ARG A 285 -1.13 14.21 -13.65
C ARG A 285 -0.64 13.03 -14.49
N VAL A 286 -1.03 11.80 -14.17
CA VAL A 286 -0.66 10.60 -14.94
C VAL A 286 -1.29 10.64 -16.33
N SER A 287 -2.55 11.08 -16.44
CA SER A 287 -3.22 11.25 -17.73
C SER A 287 -2.50 12.27 -18.64
N ASN A 288 -2.01 13.38 -18.07
CA ASN A 288 -1.29 14.41 -18.82
C ASN A 288 0.10 13.96 -19.31
N MET A 289 0.70 12.93 -18.71
CA MET A 289 1.98 12.37 -19.18
C MET A 289 1.82 11.62 -20.52
N GLY A 290 0.59 11.28 -20.93
CA GLY A 290 0.33 10.61 -22.21
C GLY A 290 0.91 9.20 -22.31
N LEU A 291 1.15 8.52 -21.18
CA LEU A 291 1.72 7.18 -21.12
C LEU A 291 0.75 6.13 -21.69
N GLN A 292 1.28 5.21 -22.50
CA GLN A 292 0.57 4.02 -22.93
C GLN A 292 0.67 2.95 -21.85
N ILE A 293 -0.37 2.84 -21.02
CA ILE A 293 -0.42 1.90 -19.90
C ILE A 293 -1.22 0.68 -20.31
N ARG A 294 -0.73 -0.51 -19.94
CA ARG A 294 -1.44 -1.78 -20.10
C ARG A 294 -1.50 -2.57 -18.80
N PHE A 295 -2.57 -3.33 -18.65
CA PHE A 295 -2.78 -4.31 -17.60
C PHE A 295 -2.68 -5.70 -18.20
N LEU A 296 -1.91 -6.56 -17.54
CA LEU A 296 -1.60 -7.89 -18.01
C LEU A 296 -2.65 -8.88 -17.52
N ASP A 297 -3.16 -9.70 -18.44
CA ASP A 297 -4.23 -10.66 -18.18
C ASP A 297 -3.73 -11.81 -17.30
N THR A 298 -4.49 -12.12 -16.23
CA THR A 298 -4.17 -13.18 -15.27
C THR A 298 -4.22 -14.58 -15.88
N VAL A 299 -4.77 -14.74 -17.09
CA VAL A 299 -4.64 -15.99 -17.86
C VAL A 299 -3.17 -16.33 -18.17
N TYR A 300 -2.34 -15.32 -18.43
CA TYR A 300 -0.90 -15.47 -18.71
C TYR A 300 -0.05 -15.13 -17.48
N PHE A 301 -0.41 -14.07 -16.76
CA PHE A 301 0.31 -13.54 -15.60
C PHE A 301 -0.49 -13.86 -14.33
N SER A 302 -0.59 -15.15 -14.04
CA SER A 302 -1.44 -15.68 -12.98
C SER A 302 -0.91 -15.34 -11.59
N GLY A 303 -1.79 -15.40 -10.59
CA GLY A 303 -1.40 -15.33 -9.19
C GLY A 303 -2.44 -15.96 -8.28
N PHE A 304 -2.14 -16.16 -6.99
CA PHE A 304 -3.09 -16.79 -6.07
C PHE A 304 -4.34 -15.92 -5.82
N CYS A 305 -4.27 -14.60 -5.99
CA CYS A 305 -5.46 -13.73 -5.97
C CYS A 305 -6.48 -14.06 -7.08
N GLN A 306 -6.01 -14.56 -8.23
CA GLN A 306 -6.83 -14.97 -9.37
C GLN A 306 -6.07 -16.02 -10.19
N LEU A 307 -6.20 -17.27 -9.78
CA LEU A 307 -5.44 -18.39 -10.35
C LEU A 307 -6.04 -18.83 -11.70
N SER A 308 -5.24 -18.73 -12.76
CA SER A 308 -5.60 -19.30 -14.06
C SER A 308 -5.56 -20.82 -14.02
N ARG A 309 -6.52 -21.49 -14.66
CA ARG A 309 -6.63 -22.96 -14.67
C ARG A 309 -5.94 -23.62 -15.86
N ASP A 310 -5.48 -22.84 -16.82
CA ASP A 310 -4.95 -23.33 -18.09
C ASP A 310 -3.41 -23.29 -18.11
N LEU A 311 -2.81 -24.40 -17.68
CA LEU A 311 -1.36 -24.64 -17.70
C LEU A 311 -0.71 -24.42 -19.08
N SER A 312 -1.47 -24.54 -20.17
CA SER A 312 -0.92 -24.38 -21.53
C SER A 312 -0.61 -22.92 -21.87
N ARG A 313 -1.20 -21.95 -21.14
CA ARG A 313 -1.09 -20.52 -21.42
C ARG A 313 -0.24 -19.77 -20.39
N ILE A 314 -0.16 -20.26 -19.17
CA ILE A 314 0.43 -19.51 -18.05
C ILE A 314 1.93 -19.29 -18.29
N CYS A 315 2.36 -18.04 -18.12
CA CYS A 315 3.74 -17.60 -18.17
C CYS A 315 4.34 -17.50 -16.79
N THR A 316 3.60 -16.87 -15.86
CA THR A 316 4.07 -16.67 -14.49
C THR A 316 2.97 -16.98 -13.48
N VAL A 317 3.37 -17.40 -12.27
CA VAL A 317 2.46 -17.57 -11.12
C VAL A 317 3.05 -16.82 -9.92
N HIS A 318 2.35 -15.78 -9.46
CA HIS A 318 2.72 -14.97 -8.30
C HIS A 318 2.03 -15.48 -7.03
N ALA A 319 2.77 -15.63 -5.92
CA ALA A 319 2.18 -15.83 -4.58
C ALA A 319 1.59 -14.54 -3.96
N ASN A 320 0.88 -13.73 -4.77
CA ASN A 320 0.12 -12.59 -4.28
C ASN A 320 -1.11 -13.03 -3.46
N CYS A 321 -1.64 -12.18 -2.58
CA CYS A 321 -2.66 -12.57 -1.60
C CYS A 321 -2.23 -13.73 -0.68
N CYS A 322 -0.92 -13.92 -0.48
CA CYS A 322 -0.37 -14.87 0.47
C CYS A 322 0.53 -14.16 1.48
N VAL A 323 0.33 -14.47 2.76
CA VAL A 323 1.11 -13.93 3.87
C VAL A 323 1.95 -15.04 4.49
N GLY A 324 3.19 -14.70 4.85
CA GLY A 324 4.14 -15.58 5.50
C GLY A 324 5.07 -16.30 4.53
N LEU A 325 6.37 -16.19 4.79
CA LEU A 325 7.42 -16.81 3.98
C LEU A 325 7.23 -18.33 3.81
N ASP A 326 6.96 -19.06 4.89
CA ASP A 326 6.82 -20.52 4.85
C ASP A 326 5.63 -20.98 3.98
N ASN A 327 4.51 -20.25 4.04
CA ASN A 327 3.34 -20.52 3.21
C ASN A 327 3.66 -20.34 1.73
N LYS A 328 4.35 -19.24 1.40
CA LYS A 328 4.81 -18.96 0.02
C LYS A 328 5.74 -20.06 -0.48
N ILE A 329 6.75 -20.44 0.30
CA ILE A 329 7.70 -21.49 -0.09
C ILE A 329 6.96 -22.80 -0.37
N ARG A 330 6.05 -23.23 0.51
CA ARG A 330 5.33 -24.50 0.34
C ARG A 330 4.44 -24.50 -0.89
N ASP A 331 3.58 -23.50 -1.03
CA ASP A 331 2.61 -23.47 -2.13
C ASP A 331 3.29 -23.20 -3.49
N LEU A 332 4.37 -22.41 -3.54
CA LEU A 332 5.15 -22.24 -4.77
C LEU A 332 5.95 -23.50 -5.14
N SER A 333 6.41 -24.29 -4.17
CA SER A 333 7.02 -25.59 -4.44
C SER A 333 6.02 -26.53 -5.10
N ILE A 334 4.76 -26.52 -4.65
CA ILE A 334 3.66 -27.29 -5.26
C ILE A 334 3.40 -26.82 -6.70
N VAL A 335 3.41 -25.51 -6.96
CA VAL A 335 3.29 -24.95 -8.32
C VAL A 335 4.38 -25.50 -9.24
N LEU A 336 5.63 -25.55 -8.79
CA LEU A 336 6.73 -26.11 -9.58
C LEU A 336 6.60 -27.62 -9.79
N ASP A 337 6.13 -28.37 -8.80
CA ASP A 337 5.87 -29.81 -8.95
C ASP A 337 4.79 -30.10 -9.99
N ASP A 338 3.71 -29.32 -9.98
CA ASP A 338 2.64 -29.46 -10.96
C ASP A 338 3.08 -29.04 -12.36
N TRP A 339 3.92 -28.01 -12.46
CA TRP A 339 4.56 -27.63 -13.71
C TRP A 339 5.43 -28.77 -14.28
N ARG A 340 6.26 -29.41 -13.45
CA ARG A 340 7.08 -30.56 -13.87
C ARG A 340 6.22 -31.72 -14.37
N LYS A 341 5.14 -32.06 -13.65
CA LYS A 341 4.19 -33.10 -14.07
C LYS A 341 3.54 -32.76 -15.41
N TYR A 342 3.11 -31.51 -15.59
CA TYR A 342 2.53 -31.03 -16.84
C TYR A 342 3.52 -31.13 -18.00
N MET A 343 4.76 -30.68 -17.82
CA MET A 343 5.80 -30.76 -18.85
C MET A 343 6.18 -32.20 -19.20
N ALA A 344 6.10 -33.13 -18.25
CA ALA A 344 6.36 -34.55 -18.49
C ALA A 344 5.20 -35.28 -19.18
N ALA A 345 3.95 -34.97 -18.82
CA ALA A 345 2.77 -35.70 -19.28
C ALA A 345 1.96 -35.00 -20.39
N GLY A 346 2.26 -33.74 -20.69
CA GLY A 346 1.50 -32.89 -21.63
C GLY A 346 0.08 -32.55 -21.17
N SER A 347 -0.33 -33.01 -19.99
CA SER A 347 -1.64 -32.81 -19.38
C SER A 347 -1.50 -32.83 -17.85
N GLY A 348 -2.36 -32.09 -17.17
CA GLY A 348 -2.30 -31.92 -15.72
C GLY A 348 -3.25 -30.84 -15.26
N GLY A 349 -3.47 -30.76 -13.94
CA GLY A 349 -4.24 -29.69 -13.32
C GLY A 349 -3.45 -29.08 -12.18
N TRP A 350 -3.84 -27.88 -11.76
CA TRP A 350 -3.28 -27.22 -10.59
C TRP A 350 -3.73 -27.89 -9.30
N SER A 351 -2.77 -28.19 -8.44
CA SER A 351 -3.03 -28.28 -7.01
C SER A 351 -3.38 -26.88 -6.53
N VAL A 352 -4.51 -26.78 -5.83
CA VAL A 352 -4.99 -25.55 -5.20
C VAL A 352 -4.03 -25.21 -4.05
N PRO A 353 -3.37 -24.02 -4.04
CA PRO A 353 -2.56 -23.57 -2.90
C PRO A 353 -3.33 -23.72 -1.59
N LYS A 354 -2.77 -24.41 -0.60
CA LYS A 354 -3.52 -24.78 0.61
C LYS A 354 -3.27 -23.81 1.74
N ASP A 355 -2.03 -23.40 1.91
CA ASP A 355 -1.60 -22.60 3.06
C ASP A 355 -1.88 -21.12 2.81
N CYS A 356 -1.58 -20.65 1.60
CA CYS A 356 -1.86 -19.29 1.14
C CYS A 356 -3.37 -18.98 1.04
N MET A 357 -4.23 -20.00 0.86
CA MET A 357 -5.69 -19.82 0.78
C MET A 357 -6.43 -20.33 2.03
N SER A 358 -5.70 -20.70 3.08
CA SER A 358 -6.30 -21.05 4.37
C SER A 358 -6.87 -19.78 5.04
N ARG A 359 -8.05 -19.89 5.65
CA ARG A 359 -8.73 -18.75 6.31
C ARG A 359 -7.93 -18.10 7.44
N ASP A 360 -6.91 -18.78 7.95
CA ASP A 360 -6.04 -18.30 9.02
C ASP A 360 -4.90 -17.39 8.51
N ALA A 361 -4.65 -17.34 7.19
CA ALA A 361 -3.65 -16.44 6.57
C ALA A 361 -4.17 -14.98 6.37
N GLY A 362 -5.38 -14.66 6.88
CA GLY A 362 -6.07 -13.41 6.58
C GLY A 362 -6.86 -12.79 7.74
N SER A 363 -6.37 -12.87 8.99
CA SER A 363 -6.95 -12.15 10.13
C SER A 363 -6.17 -10.92 10.60
N LEU A 364 -5.26 -10.39 9.77
CA LEU A 364 -4.65 -9.08 9.97
C LEU A 364 -5.07 -8.19 8.80
N ASP A 365 -6.19 -7.50 8.99
CA ASP A 365 -6.67 -6.33 8.24
C ASP A 365 -6.36 -6.33 6.73
N PHE A 366 -6.76 -7.41 6.04
CA PHE A 366 -7.30 -7.21 4.71
C PHE A 366 -8.64 -6.51 4.93
N PHE A 367 -8.72 -5.20 4.64
CA PHE A 367 -10.02 -4.60 4.37
C PHE A 367 -10.78 -5.57 3.46
N PRO A 368 -12.00 -5.97 3.84
CA PRO A 368 -12.67 -7.09 3.22
C PRO A 368 -12.69 -6.85 1.73
N THR A 369 -12.43 -7.93 1.00
CA THR A 369 -13.00 -8.19 -0.32
C THR A 369 -14.21 -7.29 -0.55
N GLU A 370 -14.22 -6.54 -1.65
CA GLU A 370 -15.46 -6.06 -2.26
C GLU A 370 -16.33 -7.29 -2.62
N ALA A 371 -16.87 -7.97 -1.61
CA ALA A 371 -18.30 -8.09 -1.56
C ALA A 371 -18.78 -6.65 -1.66
N VAL A 372 -19.43 -6.37 -2.76
CA VAL A 372 -20.29 -5.22 -2.95
C VAL A 372 -21.22 -5.17 -1.72
N LEU A 373 -20.78 -4.52 -0.64
CA LEU A 373 -21.67 -3.85 0.30
C LEU A 373 -22.11 -2.58 -0.42
N GLN A 374 -22.84 -2.81 -1.50
CA GLN A 374 -23.96 -1.97 -1.86
C GLN A 374 -25.10 -2.34 -0.92
N GLU A 375 -24.83 -2.29 0.39
CA GLU A 375 -25.89 -1.90 1.30
C GLU A 375 -26.18 -0.47 0.90
N ARG A 376 -27.29 -0.32 0.19
CA ARG A 376 -28.00 0.94 0.09
C ARG A 376 -27.92 1.61 1.47
N CYS A 377 -27.31 2.77 1.56
CA CYS A 377 -27.38 3.62 2.74
C CYS A 377 -28.79 4.22 2.91
N ASP A 378 -29.82 3.43 2.60
CA ASP A 378 -31.21 3.84 2.68
C ASP A 378 -31.75 3.64 4.11
N ASP A 379 -31.07 2.85 4.96
CA ASP A 379 -31.55 2.49 6.33
C ASP A 379 -30.44 2.31 7.40
N VAL A 380 -29.36 3.11 7.38
CA VAL A 380 -28.31 3.04 8.42
C VAL A 380 -28.10 4.40 9.10
N ASP A 381 -27.99 4.39 10.43
CA ASP A 381 -27.68 5.57 11.25
C ASP A 381 -26.32 6.16 10.87
N ILE A 382 -26.37 7.31 10.18
CA ILE A 382 -25.22 8.00 9.59
C ILE A 382 -24.24 8.48 10.66
N LEU A 383 -24.71 8.79 11.88
CA LEU A 383 -23.83 9.25 12.96
C LEU A 383 -22.88 8.15 13.43
N SER A 384 -23.36 6.91 13.50
CA SER A 384 -22.55 5.71 13.82
C SER A 384 -21.47 5.43 12.76
N LEU A 385 -21.72 5.76 11.50
CA LEU A 385 -20.74 5.61 10.42
C LEU A 385 -19.65 6.70 10.45
N LEU A 386 -20.02 7.93 10.82
CA LEU A 386 -19.10 9.06 10.95
C LEU A 386 -18.16 8.91 12.16
N GLU A 387 -18.67 8.42 13.30
CA GLU A 387 -17.84 8.09 14.47
C GLU A 387 -16.81 6.97 14.16
N LYS A 388 -17.09 6.14 13.16
CA LYS A 388 -16.22 5.06 12.68
C LYS A 388 -15.36 5.45 11.48
N GLY A 389 -15.41 6.70 11.01
CA GLY A 389 -14.58 7.21 9.91
C GLY A 389 -14.93 6.66 8.53
N ILE A 390 -16.16 6.18 8.31
CA ILE A 390 -16.64 5.60 7.05
C ILE A 390 -17.34 6.69 6.23
N TRP A 391 -16.92 6.89 4.97
CA TRP A 391 -17.44 7.93 4.06
C TRP A 391 -18.24 7.32 2.91
N CYS A 392 -19.46 7.80 2.67
CA CYS A 392 -20.32 7.33 1.58
C CYS A 392 -20.14 8.18 0.30
N ASN A 393 -20.21 7.55 -0.88
CA ASN A 393 -19.87 8.13 -2.19
C ASN A 393 -20.70 9.34 -2.67
N ASN A 394 -21.72 9.79 -1.93
CA ASN A 394 -22.61 10.91 -2.31
C ASN A 394 -22.43 12.18 -1.45
N MET A 395 -21.40 12.29 -0.62
CA MET A 395 -21.10 13.53 0.13
C MET A 395 -20.21 14.48 -0.71
N TYR A 396 -20.71 15.68 -0.98
CA TYR A 396 -19.91 16.78 -1.52
C TYR A 396 -19.88 17.95 -0.53
N ALA A 397 -18.68 18.43 -0.17
CA ALA A 397 -18.51 19.66 0.58
C ALA A 397 -18.52 20.85 -0.41
N HIS A 398 -19.46 21.78 -0.23
CA HIS A 398 -19.47 23.04 -0.98
C HIS A 398 -19.04 24.19 -0.06
N SER A 399 -18.02 24.94 -0.48
CA SER A 399 -17.56 26.14 0.23
C SER A 399 -18.27 27.35 -0.38
N ASN A 400 -19.08 28.05 0.41
CA ASN A 400 -19.52 29.40 0.08
C ASN A 400 -18.56 30.43 0.71
N HIS A 401 -18.38 31.57 0.04
CA HIS A 401 -17.36 32.61 0.30
C HIS A 401 -17.46 33.36 1.66
N LYS A 402 -18.07 32.77 2.69
CA LYS A 402 -17.99 33.21 4.09
C LYS A 402 -17.80 31.97 4.95
N GLU A 403 -16.74 31.97 5.75
CA GLU A 403 -16.17 30.89 6.57
C GLU A 403 -17.17 30.03 7.37
N ASN A 404 -17.96 29.18 6.70
CA ASN A 404 -18.75 28.09 7.27
C ASN A 404 -18.87 26.97 6.22
N PHE A 405 -18.63 25.73 6.63
CA PHE A 405 -18.85 24.54 5.80
C PHE A 405 -20.29 24.06 5.99
N GLU A 406 -21.11 24.09 4.93
CA GLU A 406 -22.42 23.43 4.91
C GLU A 406 -22.31 22.07 4.20
N LEU A 407 -22.73 21.01 4.87
CA LEU A 407 -22.92 19.68 4.28
C LEU A 407 -24.25 19.68 3.51
N VAL A 408 -24.20 19.52 2.19
CA VAL A 408 -25.38 19.43 1.34
C VAL A 408 -25.62 17.97 0.96
N PHE A 409 -26.81 17.45 1.28
CA PHE A 409 -27.25 16.10 0.95
C PHE A 409 -27.97 16.10 -0.41
N VAL A 410 -27.57 15.22 -1.33
CA VAL A 410 -28.32 14.95 -2.56
C VAL A 410 -28.88 13.54 -2.47
N VAL A 411 -30.19 13.43 -2.22
CA VAL A 411 -30.92 12.14 -2.27
C VAL A 411 -31.42 11.94 -3.70
N PRO A 412 -30.97 10.92 -4.45
CA PRO A 412 -31.58 10.60 -5.73
C PRO A 412 -32.89 9.84 -5.48
N VAL A 413 -34.03 10.52 -5.63
CA VAL A 413 -35.32 9.84 -5.72
C VAL A 413 -35.41 9.19 -7.11
N THR A 414 -35.11 7.89 -7.21
CA THR A 414 -35.46 7.09 -8.39
C THR A 414 -36.98 6.85 -8.40
N LEU A 415 -37.71 7.72 -9.10
CA LEU A 415 -39.08 7.43 -9.53
C LEU A 415 -39.04 6.38 -10.65
N PHE A 416 -39.65 5.22 -10.40
CA PHE A 416 -40.01 4.26 -11.45
C PHE A 416 -40.98 4.93 -12.44
N CYS A 417 -40.54 5.15 -13.67
CA CYS A 417 -41.45 5.45 -14.78
C CYS A 417 -41.35 4.34 -15.83
N SER A 418 -42.33 3.44 -15.83
CA SER A 418 -42.65 2.59 -16.99
C SER A 418 -43.22 3.45 -18.13
N PRO A 419 -42.98 3.11 -19.40
CA PRO A 419 -43.49 3.89 -20.51
C PRO A 419 -44.94 3.48 -20.82
N MET A 420 -45.89 4.40 -20.67
CA MET A 420 -47.23 4.26 -21.25
C MET A 420 -47.73 5.61 -21.78
N SER A 421 -47.80 5.64 -23.11
CA SER A 421 -48.70 6.36 -24.04
C SER A 421 -49.54 7.58 -23.60
N SER A 422 -49.49 8.58 -24.49
CA SER A 422 -50.49 9.60 -24.89
C SER A 422 -50.77 10.84 -24.01
N PHE A 423 -50.45 12.02 -24.59
CA PHE A 423 -51.14 13.36 -24.65
C PHE A 423 -52.09 13.74 -23.48
N ASP A 424 -52.12 14.94 -22.87
CA ASP A 424 -52.05 16.35 -23.34
C ASP A 424 -51.83 17.33 -22.13
N GLU A 425 -51.39 18.56 -22.41
CA GLU A 425 -51.31 19.79 -21.57
C GLU A 425 -50.17 20.03 -20.53
N PRO A 426 -49.42 21.15 -20.63
CA PRO A 426 -48.37 21.55 -19.68
C PRO A 426 -48.84 22.62 -18.69
N LEU A 427 -49.52 22.26 -17.60
CA LEU A 427 -49.80 23.24 -16.52
C LEU A 427 -49.99 22.66 -15.11
N MET A 428 -49.60 21.40 -14.87
CA MET A 428 -49.69 20.79 -13.52
C MET A 428 -48.35 20.45 -12.85
N TYR A 429 -47.22 20.95 -13.34
CA TYR A 429 -45.90 20.68 -12.75
C TYR A 429 -45.45 21.66 -11.64
N LEU A 430 -46.16 22.79 -11.46
CA LEU A 430 -45.75 23.86 -10.53
C LEU A 430 -46.45 23.83 -9.16
N LYS A 431 -47.42 22.94 -8.93
CA LYS A 431 -48.06 22.75 -7.60
C LYS A 431 -47.49 21.60 -6.77
N HIS A 432 -46.68 20.71 -7.35
CA HIS A 432 -46.03 19.63 -6.59
C HIS A 432 -44.57 19.90 -6.19
N ILE A 433 -43.93 20.94 -6.74
CA ILE A 433 -42.56 21.32 -6.35
C ILE A 433 -42.54 22.24 -5.11
N SER A 434 -43.67 22.88 -4.75
CA SER A 434 -43.73 23.79 -3.60
C SER A 434 -43.97 23.10 -2.25
N ALA A 435 -44.07 21.77 -2.20
CA ALA A 435 -44.29 21.00 -0.96
C ALA A 435 -43.02 20.29 -0.43
N CYS A 436 -41.88 20.36 -1.12
CA CYS A 436 -40.62 19.75 -0.67
C CYS A 436 -39.61 20.74 -0.06
N PHE A 437 -39.97 22.03 0.11
CA PHE A 437 -39.05 23.06 0.64
C PHE A 437 -39.37 23.55 2.05
N LEU A 438 -40.21 22.85 2.81
CA LEU A 438 -40.55 23.21 4.19
C LEU A 438 -40.55 21.97 5.08
N SER A 439 -39.36 21.53 5.48
CA SER A 439 -39.09 20.79 6.71
C SER A 439 -37.62 20.98 7.08
N VAL A 440 -37.26 22.23 7.37
CA VAL A 440 -36.10 22.57 8.19
C VAL A 440 -36.68 22.98 9.54
N VAL A 441 -36.65 22.07 10.52
CA VAL A 441 -36.79 22.44 11.94
C VAL A 441 -35.90 21.51 12.78
N HIS A 442 -34.85 22.15 13.30
CA HIS A 442 -33.84 21.79 14.32
C HIS A 442 -32.90 20.60 14.12
#